data_AF-C0CNY5-F1
#
_entry.id   AF-C0CNY5-F1
#
_cell.length_a   1.000
_cell.length_b   1.000
_cell.length_c   1.000
_cell.angle_alpha   90.00
_cell.angle_beta   90.00
_cell.angle_gamma   90.00
#
_symmetry.space_group_name_H-M   'P 1'
#
loop_
_entity.id
_entity.type
_entity.pdbx_description
1 polymer ?
#
loop_
_entity_poly.entity_id
_entity_poly.type
_entity_poly.pdbx_seq_one_letter_code
_entity_poly.pdbx_strand_id
1 'polypeptide(L)'
;MGEYSHTIDTKGRLIIPSKFRALLGEEFVITKGLDGCLSIYPMDEWIIFEEKLKALPLTNKNARTFARFFVSSANTCELDKQGRISRTSDAARVCWSGKRCGFDRESEPH
;
A
#
# COMPACT_ATOMS: atom_id res chain seq x y z
N MET A 1 0.60 -6.89 10.85
CA MET A 1 1.51 -5.88 10.28
C MET A 1 2.77 -6.61 9.90
N GLY A 2 3.01 -6.73 8.59
CA GLY A 2 4.23 -7.27 8.02
C GLY A 2 4.78 -6.25 7.04
N GLU A 3 6.09 -6.01 7.08
CA GLU A 3 6.79 -5.13 6.14
C GLU A 3 7.50 -6.01 5.10
N TYR A 4 7.29 -5.71 3.81
CA TYR A 4 7.91 -6.44 2.71
C TYR A 4 8.70 -5.46 1.84
N SER A 5 10.02 -5.60 1.85
CA SER A 5 10.88 -4.82 0.96
C SER A 5 10.93 -5.52 -0.39
N HIS A 6 10.16 -5.00 -1.35
CA HIS A 6 10.23 -5.45 -2.74
C HIS A 6 10.81 -4.35 -3.61
N THR A 7 11.82 -4.72 -4.40
CA THR A 7 12.44 -3.83 -5.37
C THR A 7 11.51 -3.66 -6.57
N ILE A 8 11.35 -2.42 -7.01
CA ILE A 8 10.57 -2.11 -8.21
C ILE A 8 11.39 -2.51 -9.44
N ASP A 9 10.76 -3.22 -10.37
CA ASP A 9 11.39 -3.60 -11.64
C ASP A 9 11.75 -2.36 -12.47
N THR A 10 12.67 -2.51 -13.41
CA THR A 10 13.13 -1.52 -14.41
C THR A 10 12.03 -0.70 -15.11
N LYS A 11 10.78 -1.18 -15.08
CA LYS A 11 9.60 -0.51 -15.65
C LYS A 11 8.69 0.18 -14.61
N GLY A 12 9.12 0.34 -13.36
CA GLY A 12 8.27 0.95 -12.33
C GLY A 12 7.18 0.00 -11.81
N ARG A 13 7.37 -1.33 -11.92
CA ARG A 13 6.36 -2.33 -11.53
C ARG A 13 6.72 -2.99 -10.21
N LEU A 14 5.74 -3.07 -9.33
CA LEU A 14 5.84 -3.80 -8.08
C LEU A 14 5.27 -5.21 -8.24
N ILE A 15 6.03 -6.23 -7.86
CA ILE A 15 5.56 -7.63 -7.86
C ILE A 15 4.97 -7.96 -6.49
N ILE A 16 3.71 -8.38 -6.45
CA ILE A 16 3.06 -8.82 -5.21
C ILE A 16 3.22 -10.33 -5.07
N PRO A 17 3.71 -10.87 -3.94
CA PRO A 17 3.79 -12.31 -3.72
C PRO A 17 2.42 -13.00 -3.80
N SER A 18 2.38 -14.25 -4.30
CA SER A 18 1.14 -15.00 -4.51
C SER A 18 0.25 -15.10 -3.27
N LYS A 19 0.84 -15.29 -2.08
CA LYS A 19 0.12 -15.37 -0.79
C LYS A 19 -0.71 -14.12 -0.46
N PHE A 20 -0.32 -12.99 -1.03
CA PHE A 20 -0.93 -11.68 -0.78
C PHE A 20 -1.98 -11.31 -1.84
N ARG A 21 -1.87 -11.86 -3.05
CA ARG A 21 -2.83 -11.61 -4.13
C ARG A 21 -4.25 -12.03 -3.75
N ALA A 22 -4.37 -13.18 -3.08
CA ALA A 22 -5.67 -13.67 -2.61
C ALA A 22 -6.32 -12.77 -1.55
N LEU A 23 -5.53 -11.99 -0.81
CA LEU A 23 -6.01 -11.10 0.25
C LEU A 23 -6.39 -9.70 -0.27
N LEU A 24 -5.88 -9.27 -1.43
CA LEU A 24 -6.22 -7.96 -2.00
C LEU A 24 -7.56 -7.95 -2.72
N GLY A 25 -7.94 -9.08 -3.30
CA GLY A 25 -9.03 -9.12 -4.27
C GLY A 25 -8.61 -8.57 -5.63
N GLU A 26 -9.59 -8.22 -6.44
CA GLU A 26 -9.39 -7.71 -7.82
C GLU A 26 -8.90 -6.25 -7.81
N GLU A 27 -9.43 -5.46 -6.89
CA GLU A 27 -9.18 -4.03 -6.76
C GLU A 27 -8.74 -3.69 -5.33
N PHE A 28 -7.76 -2.81 -5.20
CA PHE A 28 -7.19 -2.42 -3.90
C PHE A 28 -6.58 -1.02 -3.98
N VAL A 29 -6.29 -0.40 -2.84
CA VAL A 29 -5.71 0.94 -2.77
C VAL A 29 -4.25 0.89 -2.35
N ILE A 30 -3.43 1.65 -3.06
CA ILE A 30 -2.05 1.93 -2.68
C ILE A 30 -1.95 3.40 -2.29
N THR A 31 -1.30 3.69 -1.17
CA THR A 31 -1.03 5.07 -0.74
C THR A 31 0.38 5.22 -0.17
N LYS A 32 0.91 6.44 -0.14
CA LYS A 32 2.19 6.73 0.51
C LYS A 32 1.99 6.77 2.03
N GLY A 33 2.81 6.03 2.75
CA GLY A 33 2.95 6.09 4.20
C GLY A 33 3.87 7.21 4.64
N LEU A 34 3.96 7.43 5.95
CA LEU A 34 4.70 8.55 6.55
C LEU A 34 6.22 8.40 6.40
N ASP A 35 6.72 7.17 6.37
CA ASP A 35 8.16 6.87 6.34
C ASP A 35 8.70 6.67 4.91
N GLY A 36 8.01 7.21 3.89
CA GLY A 36 8.37 6.99 2.49
C GLY A 36 8.12 5.56 1.99
N CYS A 37 7.34 4.78 2.73
CA CYS A 37 6.85 3.47 2.31
C CYS A 37 5.54 3.59 1.51
N LEU A 38 5.19 2.56 0.75
CA LEU A 38 3.85 2.40 0.18
C LEU A 38 3.04 1.48 1.07
N SER A 39 1.84 1.88 1.42
CA SER A 39 0.87 1.03 2.11
C SER A 39 -0.16 0.54 1.13
N ILE A 40 -0.42 -0.77 1.16
CA ILE A 40 -1.44 -1.42 0.32
C ILE A 40 -2.59 -1.87 1.23
N TYR A 41 -3.81 -1.54 0.82
CA TYR A 41 -5.05 -1.86 1.51
C TYR A 41 -6.01 -2.56 0.56
N PRO A 42 -6.56 -3.73 0.91
CA PRO A 42 -7.77 -4.20 0.24
C PRO A 42 -8.90 -3.18 0.43
N MET A 43 -9.86 -3.16 -0.50
CA MET A 43 -10.88 -2.11 -0.56
C MET A 43 -11.72 -1.99 0.72
N ASP A 44 -12.02 -3.11 1.38
CA ASP A 44 -12.76 -3.15 2.64
C ASP A 44 -12.01 -2.44 3.78
N GLU A 45 -10.72 -2.75 3.96
CA GLU A 45 -9.87 -2.10 4.97
C GLU A 45 -9.60 -0.63 4.60
N TRP A 46 -9.50 -0.30 3.31
CA TRP A 46 -9.35 1.08 2.85
C TRP A 46 -10.57 1.93 3.23
N ILE A 47 -11.79 1.44 3.01
CA ILE A 47 -13.02 2.16 3.37
C ILE A 47 -13.05 2.48 4.87
N ILE A 48 -12.70 1.50 5.71
CA ILE A 48 -12.64 1.68 7.17
C ILE A 48 -11.56 2.71 7.54
N PHE A 49 -10.41 2.68 6.87
CA PHE A 49 -9.34 3.65 7.10
C PHE A 49 -9.74 5.07 6.66
N GLU A 50 -10.39 5.19 5.51
CA GLU A 50 -10.89 6.45 4.97
C GLU A 50 -11.92 7.09 5.91
N GLU A 51 -12.84 6.30 6.47
CA GLU A 51 -13.80 6.79 7.47
C GLU A 51 -13.09 7.36 8.70
N LYS A 52 -12.02 6.70 9.18
CA LYS A 52 -11.20 7.21 10.28
C LYS A 52 -10.50 8.51 9.92
N LEU A 53 -10.03 8.66 8.69
CA LEU A 53 -9.44 9.91 8.21
C LEU A 53 -10.49 11.03 8.13
N LYS A 54 -11.71 10.74 7.67
CA LYS A 54 -12.83 11.69 7.61
C LYS A 54 -13.30 12.14 8.99
N ALA A 55 -13.21 11.25 9.99
CA ALA A 55 -13.56 11.55 11.38
C ALA A 55 -12.55 12.47 12.09
N LEU A 56 -11.39 12.77 11.47
CA LEU A 56 -10.39 13.64 12.08
C LEU A 56 -10.90 15.09 12.23
N PRO A 57 -10.56 15.78 13.33
CA PRO A 57 -11.05 17.11 13.61
C PRO A 57 -10.58 18.13 12.56
N LEU A 58 -11.53 18.67 11.80
CA LEU A 58 -11.27 19.65 10.73
C LEU A 58 -10.68 20.96 11.25
N THR A 59 -10.81 21.29 12.53
CA THR A 59 -10.22 22.49 13.13
C THR A 59 -8.70 22.37 13.29
N ASN A 60 -8.16 21.15 13.36
CA ASN A 60 -6.73 20.90 13.54
C ASN A 60 -6.00 20.90 12.18
N LYS A 61 -5.07 21.85 12.00
CA LYS A 61 -4.26 21.99 10.78
C LYS A 61 -3.45 20.74 10.45
N ASN A 62 -2.88 20.09 11.47
CA ASN A 62 -2.07 18.88 11.30
C ASN A 62 -2.95 17.71 10.86
N ALA A 63 -4.14 17.56 11.46
CA ALA A 63 -5.09 16.53 11.10
C ALA A 63 -5.56 16.65 9.63
N ARG A 64 -5.89 17.87 9.18
CA ARG A 64 -6.24 18.14 7.77
C ARG A 64 -5.07 17.87 6.81
N THR A 65 -3.85 18.16 7.22
CA THR A 65 -2.66 17.93 6.38
C THR A 65 -2.37 16.44 6.27
N PHE A 66 -2.51 15.71 7.37
CA PHE A 66 -2.39 14.26 7.42
C PHE A 66 -3.43 13.55 6.55
N ALA A 67 -4.71 13.87 6.72
CA ALA A 67 -5.78 13.28 5.90
C ALA A 67 -5.57 13.56 4.40
N ARG A 68 -5.22 14.80 4.06
CA ARG A 68 -4.91 15.16 2.66
C ARG A 68 -3.71 14.41 2.12
N PHE A 69 -2.64 14.22 2.91
CA PHE A 69 -1.47 13.46 2.49
C PHE A 69 -1.87 12.05 2.02
N PHE A 70 -2.51 11.27 2.89
CA PHE A 70 -2.93 9.89 2.58
C PHE A 70 -3.91 9.81 1.41
N VAL A 71 -4.92 10.67 1.37
CA VAL A 71 -5.94 10.62 0.31
C VAL A 71 -5.38 11.13 -1.02
N SER A 72 -4.50 12.13 -1.01
CA SER A 72 -3.87 12.64 -2.24
C SER A 72 -2.89 11.67 -2.87
N SER A 73 -2.27 10.79 -2.07
CA SER A 73 -1.39 9.73 -2.56
C SER A 73 -2.11 8.40 -2.80
N ALA A 74 -3.37 8.28 -2.39
CA ALA A 74 -4.16 7.06 -2.56
C ALA A 74 -4.56 6.89 -4.03
N ASN A 75 -4.25 5.71 -4.58
CA ASN A 75 -4.61 5.34 -5.93
C ASN A 75 -5.16 3.92 -5.92
N THR A 76 -6.33 3.76 -6.54
CA THR A 76 -6.91 2.45 -6.77
C THR A 76 -6.13 1.72 -7.87
N CYS A 77 -5.82 0.46 -7.63
CA CYS A 77 -4.97 -0.37 -8.45
C CYS A 77 -5.56 -1.78 -8.58
N GLU A 78 -5.18 -2.44 -9.67
CA GLU A 78 -5.50 -3.84 -9.95
C GLU A 78 -4.21 -4.61 -10.20
N LEU A 79 -4.27 -5.93 -10.04
CA LEU A 79 -3.16 -6.81 -10.41
C LEU A 79 -3.26 -7.22 -11.88
N ASP A 80 -2.13 -7.17 -12.59
CA ASP A 80 -2.05 -7.80 -13.91
C ASP A 80 -2.11 -9.34 -13.80
N LYS A 81 -2.23 -10.03 -14.94
CA LYS A 81 -2.23 -11.52 -14.99
C LYS A 81 -0.97 -12.17 -14.38
N GLN A 82 0.10 -11.41 -14.18
CA GLN A 82 1.36 -11.86 -13.58
C GLN A 82 1.46 -11.45 -12.09
N GLY A 83 0.43 -10.80 -11.53
CA GLY A 83 0.40 -10.34 -10.16
C GLY A 83 1.26 -9.10 -9.90
N ARG A 84 1.38 -8.21 -10.90
CA ARG A 84 2.16 -6.97 -10.81
C ARG A 84 1.26 -5.75 -10.82
N ILE A 85 1.81 -4.66 -10.29
CA ILE A 85 1.18 -3.35 -10.22
C ILE A 85 1.91 -2.41 -11.18
N SER A 86 1.15 -1.80 -12.10
CA SER A 86 1.69 -0.99 -13.20
C SER A 86 2.02 0.45 -12.83
N ARG A 87 1.41 0.98 -11.77
CA ARG A 87 1.46 2.41 -11.41
C ARG A 87 2.20 2.64 -10.11
N THR A 88 3.51 2.40 -10.11
CA THR A 88 4.36 2.67 -8.94
C THR A 88 5.55 3.54 -9.36
N SER A 89 5.39 4.86 -9.29
CA SER A 89 6.40 5.82 -9.76
C SER A 89 7.61 6.01 -8.83
N ASP A 90 7.59 5.42 -7.63
CA ASP A 90 8.62 5.65 -6.62
C ASP A 90 9.12 4.32 -6.06
N ALA A 91 10.43 4.08 -6.13
CA ALA A 91 11.13 2.97 -5.49
C ALA A 91 10.85 2.97 -3.98
N ALA A 92 9.85 2.20 -3.55
CA ALA A 92 9.33 2.30 -2.21
C ALA A 92 9.24 0.93 -1.54
N ARG A 93 9.60 0.90 -0.25
CA ARG A 93 9.34 -0.24 0.64
C ARG A 93 7.83 -0.40 0.80
N VAL A 94 7.33 -1.62 0.77
CA VAL A 94 5.89 -1.89 0.78
C VAL A 94 5.47 -2.42 2.15
N CYS A 95 4.64 -1.65 2.84
CA CYS A 95 4.04 -2.04 4.11
C CYS A 95 2.66 -2.65 3.87
N TRP A 96 2.46 -3.89 4.30
CA TRP A 96 1.17 -4.54 4.21
C TRP A 96 0.36 -4.30 5.48
N SER A 97 -0.71 -3.50 5.35
CA SER A 97 -1.67 -3.28 6.43
C SER A 97 -2.71 -4.39 6.42
N GLY A 98 -2.34 -5.52 7.03
CA GLY A 98 -3.18 -6.71 7.21
C GLY A 98 -2.70 -7.56 8.39
N LYS A 99 -3.63 -8.31 9.01
CA LYS A 99 -3.34 -9.15 10.20
C LYS A 99 -2.21 -10.15 9.89
N ARG A 100 -1.18 -10.11 10.75
CA ARG A 100 -0.01 -10.99 10.94
C ARG A 100 0.30 -11.97 9.78
N CYS A 101 1.16 -11.57 8.84
CA CYS A 101 1.84 -12.51 7.95
C CYS A 101 3.29 -12.65 8.40
N GLY A 102 3.73 -13.89 8.61
CA GLY A 102 5.06 -14.25 9.10
C GLY A 102 6.17 -13.78 8.17
N PHE A 103 7.29 -13.49 8.82
CA PHE A 103 8.57 -13.07 8.29
C PHE A 103 9.19 -14.21 7.48
N ASP A 104 9.33 -14.03 6.17
CA ASP A 104 10.33 -14.74 5.38
C ASP A 104 11.16 -13.66 4.69
N ARG A 105 12.34 -13.39 5.24
CA ARG A 105 13.47 -12.84 4.49
C ARG A 105 13.78 -13.87 3.41
N GLU A 106 13.34 -13.66 2.19
CA GLU A 106 13.91 -14.40 1.07
C GLU A 106 13.77 -13.53 -0.18
N SER A 107 14.86 -12.85 -0.55
CA SER A 107 15.29 -12.46 -1.90
C SER A 107 16.12 -11.17 -1.90
N GLU A 108 17.33 -11.28 -1.36
CA GLU A 108 18.47 -10.48 -1.82
C GLU A 108 18.98 -11.16 -3.10
N PRO A 109 19.00 -10.51 -4.29
CA PRO A 109 19.76 -11.03 -5.40
C PRO A 109 21.24 -10.72 -5.19
N HIS A 110 22.08 -11.72 -5.44
CA HIS A 110 23.55 -11.77 -5.35
C HIS A 110 24.31 -10.48 -5.69
#